data_AF-A0A191WIC4-F1
#
_entry.id   AF-A0A191WIC4-F1
#
_cell.length_a   1.000
_cell.length_b   1.000
_cell.length_c   1.000
_cell.angle_alpha   90.00
_cell.angle_beta   90.00
_cell.angle_gamma   90.00
#
_symmetry.space_group_name_H-M   'P 1'
#
loop_
_entity.id
_entity.type
_entity.pdbx_description
1 polymer ?
#
loop_
_entity_poly.entity_id
_entity_poly.type
_entity_poly.pdbx_seq_one_letter_code
_entity_poly.pdbx_strand_id
1 'polypeptide(L)'
;MTLQLRYVAGVSPARWLRAWNERRPDLALEAHRVDESDQLAGLREGEIDLAFVRLPIETEGLHAIPLWEEQAVAVLPKDHAFADAESLTLADLVDEQVAPVQDDAAMTIELVAAGTGLAFLPHGVARLHARKDVVAIPVTDAAPTRIALVWTLERDDADIQEFVGVVRGRKAQSSRGHADDEPALSPAKAAKKAAAERRAAEAAKKGKGGKAGGKGGKSARPAPRTGSGAKQRSKRRGR
;
A
#
# COMPACT_ATOMS: atom_id res chain seq x y z
N MET A 1 -14.57 -11.51 31.54
CA MET A 1 -14.49 -12.02 30.15
C MET A 1 -13.49 -11.12 29.43
N THR A 2 -12.74 -11.64 28.47
CA THR A 2 -11.64 -10.92 27.82
C THR A 2 -11.78 -11.09 26.32
N LEU A 3 -11.53 -10.03 25.54
CA LEU A 3 -11.40 -10.12 24.09
C LEU A 3 -9.96 -10.46 23.72
N GLN A 4 -9.81 -11.45 22.85
CA GLN A 4 -8.53 -11.95 22.37
C GLN A 4 -8.27 -11.44 20.95
N LEU A 5 -7.16 -10.73 20.77
CA LEU A 5 -6.74 -10.13 19.51
C LEU A 5 -5.38 -10.67 19.08
N ARG A 6 -5.26 -11.15 17.84
CA ARG A 6 -3.95 -11.41 17.22
C ARG A 6 -3.54 -10.30 16.27
N TYR A 7 -2.23 -10.14 16.10
CA TYR A 7 -1.68 -9.22 15.10
C TYR A 7 -0.31 -9.67 14.61
N VAL A 8 -0.01 -9.40 13.34
CA VAL A 8 1.28 -9.71 12.73
C VAL A 8 2.32 -8.62 13.00
N ALA A 9 3.60 -8.95 12.81
CA ALA A 9 4.70 -7.98 12.88
C ALA A 9 4.49 -6.76 11.96
N GLY A 10 4.97 -5.60 12.39
CA GLY A 10 4.81 -4.32 11.68
C GLY A 10 3.46 -3.63 11.93
N VAL A 11 2.42 -4.36 12.38
CA VAL A 11 1.15 -3.77 12.83
C VAL A 11 1.29 -3.34 14.28
N SER A 12 1.01 -2.06 14.57
CA SER A 12 0.99 -1.54 15.95
C SER A 12 -0.45 -1.34 16.44
N PRO A 13 -1.02 -2.27 17.23
CA PRO A 13 -2.38 -2.14 17.76
C PRO A 13 -2.49 -1.15 18.93
N ALA A 14 -1.37 -0.59 19.39
CA ALA A 14 -1.27 0.18 20.63
C ALA A 14 -2.30 1.31 20.75
N ARG A 15 -2.60 2.02 19.64
CA ARG A 15 -3.60 3.10 19.68
C ARG A 15 -5.01 2.59 19.96
N TRP A 16 -5.37 1.42 19.43
CA TRP A 16 -6.69 0.85 19.59
C TRP A 16 -6.82 0.14 20.93
N LEU A 17 -5.76 -0.50 21.41
CA LEU A 17 -5.71 -1.06 22.76
C LEU A 17 -5.95 0.02 23.82
N ARG A 18 -5.27 1.18 23.69
CA ARG A 18 -5.50 2.32 24.59
C ARG A 18 -6.93 2.85 24.52
N ALA A 19 -7.42 3.11 23.30
CA ALA A 19 -8.77 3.63 23.10
C ALA A 19 -9.87 2.65 23.56
N TRP A 20 -9.62 1.34 23.45
CA TRP A 20 -10.52 0.31 23.95
C TRP A 20 -10.54 0.28 25.48
N ASN A 21 -9.36 0.21 26.12
CA ASN A 21 -9.27 0.17 27.58
C ASN A 21 -9.86 1.41 28.26
N GLU A 22 -9.82 2.57 27.60
CA GLU A 22 -10.50 3.79 28.06
C GLU A 22 -12.03 3.71 27.90
N ARG A 23 -12.53 3.03 26.86
CA ARG A 23 -13.95 2.96 26.53
C ARG A 23 -14.70 1.82 27.23
N ARG A 24 -14.06 0.66 27.35
CA ARG A 24 -14.60 -0.58 27.91
C ARG A 24 -13.66 -1.14 28.99
N PRO A 25 -13.49 -0.42 30.12
CA PRO A 25 -12.66 -0.89 31.22
C PRO A 25 -13.20 -2.18 31.88
N ASP A 26 -14.47 -2.52 31.62
CA ASP A 26 -15.14 -3.75 32.04
C ASP A 26 -14.74 -5.00 31.22
N LEU A 27 -14.21 -4.80 30.01
CA LEU A 27 -13.88 -5.88 29.08
C LEU A 27 -12.44 -5.72 28.58
N ALA A 28 -11.51 -6.44 29.20
CA ALA A 28 -10.10 -6.39 28.83
C ALA A 28 -9.88 -6.86 27.38
N LEU A 29 -8.93 -6.24 26.69
CA LEU A 29 -8.47 -6.65 25.37
C LEU A 29 -7.02 -7.11 25.44
N GLU A 30 -6.82 -8.41 25.30
CA GLU A 30 -5.51 -9.05 25.29
C GLU A 30 -5.03 -9.21 23.84
N ALA A 31 -3.82 -8.70 23.56
CA ALA A 31 -3.26 -8.68 22.22
C ALA A 31 -1.98 -9.51 22.15
N HIS A 32 -1.95 -10.47 21.23
CA HIS A 32 -0.83 -11.37 21.02
C HIS A 32 -0.25 -11.21 19.63
N ARG A 33 1.06 -10.94 19.55
CA ARG A 33 1.76 -10.93 18.27
C ARG A 33 2.01 -12.37 17.83
N VAL A 34 1.76 -12.65 16.56
CA VAL A 34 2.06 -13.94 15.91
C VAL A 34 2.78 -13.72 14.58
N ASP A 35 3.31 -14.81 14.04
CA ASP A 35 3.83 -14.83 12.68
C ASP A 35 2.70 -14.78 11.65
N GLU A 36 3.01 -14.40 10.41
CA GLU A 36 2.00 -14.20 9.37
C GLU A 36 1.28 -15.50 8.99
N SER A 37 1.99 -16.63 9.04
CA SER A 37 1.42 -17.98 8.84
C SER A 37 0.33 -18.32 9.86
N ASP A 38 0.42 -17.79 11.07
CA ASP A 38 -0.48 -18.08 12.20
C ASP A 38 -1.53 -17.00 12.43
N GLN A 39 -1.61 -15.99 11.56
CA GLN A 39 -2.45 -14.80 11.78
C GLN A 39 -3.96 -15.10 11.88
N LEU A 40 -4.41 -16.26 11.37
CA LEU A 40 -5.80 -16.73 11.43
C LEU A 40 -5.99 -17.95 12.35
N ALA A 41 -4.92 -18.51 12.90
CA ALA A 41 -5.03 -19.70 13.73
C ALA A 41 -5.93 -19.41 14.95
N GLY A 42 -6.78 -20.36 15.34
CA GLY A 42 -7.68 -20.18 16.49
C GLY A 42 -8.88 -19.26 16.24
N LEU A 43 -8.95 -18.54 15.11
CA LEU A 43 -10.06 -17.61 14.84
C LEU A 43 -11.36 -18.37 14.57
N ARG A 44 -11.28 -19.47 13.79
CA ARG A 44 -12.45 -20.29 13.46
C ARG A 44 -12.90 -21.15 14.63
N GLU A 45 -11.96 -21.57 15.47
CA GLU A 45 -12.21 -22.36 16.68
C GLU A 45 -12.73 -21.49 17.84
N GLY A 46 -12.74 -20.16 17.70
CA GLY A 46 -13.15 -19.23 18.74
C GLY A 46 -12.13 -19.06 19.89
N GLU A 47 -10.89 -19.50 19.68
CA GLU A 47 -9.78 -19.25 20.62
C GLU A 47 -9.34 -17.79 20.60
N ILE A 48 -9.58 -17.09 19.50
CA ILE A 48 -9.42 -15.64 19.38
C ILE A 48 -10.67 -15.01 18.79
N ASP A 49 -10.92 -13.75 19.15
CA ASP A 49 -12.09 -13.02 18.69
C ASP A 49 -11.80 -12.22 17.41
N LEU A 50 -10.59 -11.66 17.31
CA LEU A 50 -10.21 -10.68 16.29
C LEU A 50 -8.76 -10.90 15.82
N ALA A 51 -8.45 -10.54 14.59
CA ALA A 51 -7.08 -10.49 14.10
C ALA A 51 -6.80 -9.28 13.19
N PHE A 52 -5.64 -8.65 13.37
CA PHE A 52 -5.06 -7.77 12.36
C PHE A 52 -4.17 -8.58 11.41
N VAL A 53 -4.58 -8.65 10.15
CA VAL A 53 -4.02 -9.56 9.15
C VAL A 53 -3.50 -8.82 7.92
N ARG A 54 -2.59 -9.47 7.20
CA ARG A 54 -2.13 -9.09 5.86
C ARG A 54 -2.97 -9.82 4.82
N LEU A 55 -3.48 -9.06 3.85
CA LEU A 55 -4.19 -9.60 2.70
C LEU A 55 -3.21 -9.96 1.57
N PRO A 56 -3.50 -10.99 0.76
CA PRO A 56 -4.76 -11.76 0.73
C PRO A 56 -4.87 -12.86 1.81
N ILE A 57 -6.10 -13.14 2.22
CA ILE A 57 -6.45 -14.32 3.04
C ILE A 57 -7.67 -15.03 2.44
N GLU A 58 -7.92 -16.27 2.87
CA GLU A 58 -9.22 -16.91 2.67
C GLU A 58 -10.27 -16.20 3.52
N THR A 59 -11.38 -15.77 2.89
CA THR A 59 -12.42 -14.95 3.52
C THR A 59 -13.71 -15.69 3.81
N GLU A 60 -13.85 -16.94 3.39
CA GLU A 60 -15.02 -17.74 3.69
C GLU A 60 -15.26 -17.84 5.21
N GLY A 61 -16.46 -17.45 5.64
CA GLY A 61 -16.87 -17.42 7.04
C GLY A 61 -16.30 -16.25 7.86
N LEU A 62 -15.68 -15.25 7.21
CA LEU A 62 -15.06 -14.11 7.88
C LEU A 62 -15.66 -12.78 7.45
N HIS A 63 -15.80 -11.87 8.41
CA HIS A 63 -15.84 -10.45 8.14
C HIS A 63 -14.42 -9.91 8.01
N ALA A 64 -14.22 -8.99 7.07
CA ALA A 64 -12.94 -8.31 6.86
C ALA A 64 -13.15 -6.83 6.56
N ILE A 65 -12.47 -5.96 7.32
CA ILE A 65 -12.44 -4.52 7.05
C ILE A 65 -11.01 -4.11 6.72
N PRO A 66 -10.73 -3.70 5.47
CA PRO A 66 -9.47 -3.05 5.12
C PRO A 66 -9.24 -1.77 5.92
N LEU A 67 -8.03 -1.57 6.41
CA LEU A 67 -7.69 -0.44 7.28
C LEU A 67 -6.69 0.50 6.64
N TRP A 68 -5.53 0.00 6.23
CA TRP A 68 -4.52 0.77 5.50
C TRP A 68 -3.70 -0.13 4.58
N GLU A 69 -2.90 0.51 3.75
CA GLU A 69 -1.93 -0.13 2.87
C GLU A 69 -0.52 0.25 3.33
N GLU A 70 0.38 -0.72 3.31
CA GLU A 70 1.78 -0.59 3.63
C GLU A 70 2.61 -0.60 2.35
N GLN A 71 3.52 0.37 2.25
CA GLN A 71 4.49 0.46 1.17
C GLN A 71 5.38 -0.80 1.18
N ALA A 72 5.55 -1.43 0.03
CA ALA A 72 6.54 -2.48 -0.17
C ALA A 72 7.94 -1.88 -0.28
N VAL A 73 8.93 -2.53 0.35
CA VAL A 73 10.34 -2.19 0.26
C VAL A 73 11.19 -3.42 -0.06
N ALA A 74 12.31 -3.18 -0.73
CA ALA A 74 13.39 -4.14 -0.86
C ALA A 74 14.38 -3.91 0.28
N VAL A 75 14.62 -4.94 1.08
CA VAL A 75 15.69 -4.96 2.09
C VAL A 75 16.92 -5.57 1.45
N LEU A 76 18.04 -4.84 1.52
CA LEU A 76 19.30 -5.15 0.85
C LEU A 76 20.46 -5.08 1.84
N PRO A 77 21.55 -5.83 1.63
CA PRO A 77 22.81 -5.56 2.33
C PRO A 77 23.22 -4.10 2.15
N LYS A 78 23.83 -3.49 3.16
CA LYS A 78 24.28 -2.08 3.08
C LYS A 78 25.33 -1.83 1.99
N ASP A 79 26.09 -2.85 1.61
CA ASP A 79 27.10 -2.77 0.56
C ASP A 79 26.56 -3.16 -0.83
N HIS A 80 25.24 -3.32 -0.97
CA HIS A 80 24.59 -3.64 -2.25
C HIS A 80 24.70 -2.48 -3.25
N ALA A 81 24.74 -2.78 -4.55
CA ALA A 81 24.87 -1.76 -5.61
C ALA A 81 23.74 -0.71 -5.59
N PHE A 82 22.55 -1.12 -5.13
CA PHE A 82 21.38 -0.27 -4.99
C PHE A 82 21.24 0.39 -3.61
N ALA A 83 22.17 0.18 -2.67
CA ALA A 83 21.97 0.58 -1.27
C ALA A 83 21.73 2.09 -1.06
N ASP A 84 22.25 2.93 -1.97
CA ASP A 84 22.10 4.39 -1.92
C ASP A 84 20.94 4.92 -2.80
N ALA A 85 20.13 4.03 -3.40
CA ALA A 85 18.98 4.44 -4.21
C ALA A 85 17.87 5.06 -3.34
N GLU A 86 17.25 6.14 -3.81
CA GLU A 86 16.08 6.73 -3.14
C GLU A 86 14.83 5.84 -3.25
N SER A 87 14.71 5.12 -4.36
CA SER A 87 13.63 4.18 -4.65
C SER A 87 14.03 3.22 -5.76
N LEU A 88 13.35 2.08 -5.84
CA LEU A 88 13.53 1.06 -6.87
C LEU A 88 12.21 0.75 -7.57
N THR A 89 12.31 0.06 -8.70
CA THR A 89 11.21 -0.59 -9.41
C THR A 89 11.41 -2.11 -9.42
N LEU A 90 10.35 -2.87 -9.71
CA LEU A 90 10.45 -4.31 -9.90
C LEU A 90 11.40 -4.68 -11.05
N ALA A 91 11.50 -3.82 -12.06
CA ALA A 91 12.43 -4.00 -13.17
C ALA A 91 13.91 -3.90 -12.74
N ASP A 92 14.23 -3.05 -11.77
CA ASP A 92 15.60 -2.94 -11.22
C ASP A 92 16.01 -4.22 -10.47
N LEU A 93 15.04 -4.99 -9.98
CA LEU A 93 15.24 -6.13 -9.09
C LEU A 93 15.05 -7.50 -9.78
N VAL A 94 14.74 -7.51 -11.08
CA VAL A 94 14.35 -8.75 -11.79
C VAL A 94 15.47 -9.79 -11.84
N ASP A 95 16.73 -9.34 -11.88
CA ASP A 95 17.93 -10.18 -11.95
C ASP A 95 18.58 -10.39 -10.57
N GLU A 96 18.00 -9.84 -9.51
CA GLU A 96 18.54 -9.93 -8.16
C GLU A 96 18.14 -11.23 -7.45
N GLN A 97 19.08 -11.79 -6.68
CA GLN A 97 18.83 -12.99 -5.90
C GLN A 97 17.94 -12.65 -4.70
N VAL A 98 16.85 -13.40 -4.51
CA VAL A 98 16.01 -13.30 -3.31
C VAL A 98 16.57 -14.23 -2.23
N ALA A 99 16.71 -13.71 -1.01
CA ALA A 99 17.11 -14.47 0.16
C ALA A 99 16.02 -15.49 0.55
N PRO A 100 16.36 -16.62 1.19
CA PRO A 100 15.36 -17.58 1.65
C PRO A 100 14.38 -16.93 2.62
N VAL A 101 13.08 -16.98 2.31
CA VAL A 101 12.02 -16.45 3.18
C VAL A 101 11.85 -17.39 4.38
N GLN A 102 11.77 -16.80 5.56
CA GLN A 102 11.48 -17.46 6.83
C GLN A 102 10.13 -16.98 7.35
N ASP A 103 9.46 -17.78 8.18
CA ASP A 103 8.21 -17.40 8.82
C ASP A 103 8.38 -16.15 9.70
N ASP A 104 9.51 -16.06 10.41
CA ASP A 104 9.93 -14.85 11.11
C ASP A 104 10.66 -13.89 10.15
N ALA A 105 10.09 -12.70 9.97
CA ALA A 105 10.68 -11.64 9.17
C ALA A 105 12.06 -11.18 9.69
N ALA A 106 12.31 -11.28 11.00
CA ALA A 106 13.62 -10.99 11.58
C ALA A 106 14.68 -11.91 10.98
N MET A 107 14.41 -13.22 10.98
CA MET A 107 15.30 -14.23 10.42
C MET A 107 15.53 -14.04 8.91
N THR A 108 14.48 -13.67 8.16
CA THR A 108 14.62 -13.31 6.74
C THR A 108 15.60 -12.13 6.57
N ILE A 109 15.49 -11.10 7.40
CA ILE A 109 16.40 -9.94 7.37
C ILE A 109 17.83 -10.32 7.80
N GLU A 110 18.00 -11.28 8.71
CA GLU A 110 19.33 -11.82 9.04
C GLU A 110 20.00 -12.50 7.85
N LEU A 111 19.24 -13.26 7.06
CA LEU A 111 19.74 -13.90 5.85
C LEU A 111 20.11 -12.89 4.76
N VAL A 112 19.35 -11.79 4.65
CA VAL A 112 19.72 -10.65 3.80
C VAL A 112 21.04 -10.04 4.29
N ALA A 113 21.17 -9.77 5.60
CA ALA A 113 22.40 -9.23 6.17
C ALA A 113 23.62 -10.16 5.95
N ALA A 114 23.40 -11.47 5.88
CA ALA A 114 24.42 -12.47 5.56
C ALA A 114 24.79 -12.52 4.06
N GLY A 115 24.16 -11.69 3.21
CA GLY A 115 24.45 -11.60 1.78
C GLY A 115 23.86 -12.72 0.94
N THR A 116 22.83 -13.42 1.43
CA THR A 116 22.18 -14.52 0.67
C THR A 116 21.19 -14.05 -0.39
N GLY A 117 20.95 -12.74 -0.49
CA GLY A 117 20.04 -12.10 -1.42
C GLY A 117 19.32 -10.91 -0.78
N LEU A 118 18.30 -10.41 -1.47
CA LEU A 118 17.37 -9.37 -0.99
C LEU A 118 16.06 -9.95 -0.47
N ALA A 119 15.26 -9.15 0.22
CA ALA A 119 13.90 -9.53 0.60
C ALA A 119 12.89 -8.42 0.33
N PHE A 120 11.69 -8.77 -0.13
CA PHE A 120 10.56 -7.85 -0.19
C PHE A 120 9.78 -7.92 1.11
N LEU A 121 9.60 -6.78 1.76
CA LEU A 121 8.88 -6.69 3.03
C LEU A 121 7.97 -5.46 3.06
N PRO A 122 6.92 -5.47 3.88
CA PRO A 122 6.22 -4.26 4.25
C PRO A 122 7.16 -3.31 5.00
N HIS A 123 7.09 -2.01 4.71
CA HIS A 123 7.99 -1.02 5.32
C HIS A 123 7.93 -1.01 6.86
N GLY A 124 6.75 -1.27 7.45
CA GLY A 124 6.58 -1.36 8.90
C GLY A 124 7.40 -2.49 9.52
N VAL A 125 7.49 -3.63 8.84
CA VAL A 125 8.28 -4.81 9.28
C VAL A 125 9.78 -4.51 9.17
N ALA A 126 10.22 -3.97 8.02
CA ALA A 126 11.62 -3.58 7.84
C ALA A 126 12.08 -2.57 8.90
N ARG A 127 11.22 -1.61 9.26
CA ARG A 127 11.51 -0.65 10.35
C ARG A 127 11.56 -1.29 11.74
N LEU A 128 10.72 -2.29 11.99
CA LEU A 128 10.69 -3.00 13.28
C LEU A 128 11.99 -3.77 13.53
N HIS A 129 12.58 -4.32 12.47
CA HIS A 129 13.82 -5.12 12.51
C HIS A 129 15.01 -4.38 11.89
N ALA A 130 15.02 -3.06 11.97
CA ALA A 130 16.08 -2.24 11.42
C ALA A 130 17.44 -2.59 12.05
N ARG A 131 18.46 -2.76 11.19
CA ARG A 131 19.84 -3.07 11.58
C ARG A 131 20.82 -2.29 10.71
N LYS A 132 22.06 -2.16 11.18
CA LYS A 132 23.06 -1.23 10.62
C LYS A 132 23.71 -1.65 9.30
N ASP A 133 23.58 -2.93 8.97
CA ASP A 133 24.21 -3.67 7.87
C ASP A 133 23.21 -4.05 6.77
N VAL A 134 21.96 -3.60 6.88
CA VAL A 134 20.96 -3.64 5.81
C VAL A 134 20.35 -2.26 5.61
N VAL A 135 19.79 -2.04 4.43
CA VAL A 135 19.00 -0.86 4.09
C VAL A 135 17.67 -1.29 3.49
N ALA A 136 16.63 -0.48 3.68
CA ALA A 136 15.28 -0.76 3.17
C ALA A 136 14.85 0.35 2.22
N ILE A 137 14.67 0.01 0.95
CA ILE A 137 14.43 0.96 -0.14
C ILE A 137 13.01 0.78 -0.70
N PRO A 138 12.20 1.86 -0.81
CA PRO A 138 10.86 1.77 -1.38
C PRO A 138 10.85 1.22 -2.81
N VAL A 139 9.92 0.28 -3.08
CA VAL A 139 9.67 -0.24 -4.42
C VAL A 139 8.37 0.38 -4.93
N THR A 140 8.47 1.24 -5.93
CA THR A 140 7.42 2.21 -6.29
C THR A 140 6.28 1.63 -7.14
N ASP A 141 6.55 0.56 -7.86
CA ASP A 141 5.62 -0.16 -8.74
C ASP A 141 5.21 -1.54 -8.20
N ALA A 142 5.67 -1.90 -6.99
CA ALA A 142 5.20 -3.09 -6.29
C ALA A 142 3.80 -2.89 -5.71
N ALA A 143 2.98 -3.95 -5.75
CA ALA A 143 1.69 -3.94 -5.10
C ALA A 143 1.86 -3.73 -3.57
N PRO A 144 1.09 -2.81 -2.95
CA PRO A 144 1.20 -2.59 -1.51
C PRO A 144 0.59 -3.75 -0.73
N THR A 145 1.07 -3.97 0.48
CA THR A 145 0.45 -4.94 1.40
C THR A 145 -0.72 -4.28 2.11
N ARG A 146 -1.90 -4.89 2.07
CA ARG A 146 -3.09 -4.33 2.73
C ARG A 146 -3.30 -4.97 4.09
N ILE A 147 -3.52 -4.14 5.12
CA ILE A 147 -3.86 -4.60 6.47
C ILE A 147 -5.37 -4.54 6.67
N ALA A 148 -5.94 -5.59 7.23
CA ALA A 148 -7.36 -5.66 7.59
C ALA A 148 -7.54 -6.06 9.06
N LEU A 149 -8.68 -5.67 9.64
CA LEU A 149 -9.23 -6.33 10.83
C LEU A 149 -10.19 -7.42 10.37
N VAL A 150 -10.07 -8.61 10.93
CA VAL A 150 -10.94 -9.76 10.62
C VAL A 150 -11.50 -10.40 11.87
N TRP A 151 -12.69 -10.97 11.75
CA TRP A 151 -13.38 -11.78 12.76
C TRP A 151 -14.37 -12.72 12.07
N THR A 152 -14.91 -13.71 12.79
CA THR A 152 -15.85 -14.69 12.20
C THR A 152 -17.26 -14.13 12.08
N LEU A 153 -18.05 -14.65 11.14
CA LEU A 153 -19.48 -14.29 11.04
C LEU A 153 -20.27 -14.65 12.31
N GLU A 154 -19.84 -15.69 13.03
CA GLU A 154 -20.49 -16.18 14.26
C GLU A 154 -20.20 -15.29 15.46
N ARG A 155 -19.03 -14.63 15.48
CA ARG A 155 -18.59 -13.72 16.54
C ARG A 155 -18.83 -12.26 16.14
N ASP A 156 -20.02 -11.94 15.63
CA ASP A 156 -20.40 -10.59 15.19
C ASP A 156 -21.32 -9.85 16.18
N ASP A 157 -21.07 -10.00 17.47
CA ASP A 157 -21.88 -9.41 18.54
C ASP A 157 -21.49 -7.96 18.91
N ALA A 158 -22.19 -7.41 19.91
CA ALA A 158 -22.09 -6.01 20.30
C ALA A 158 -20.67 -5.59 20.74
N ASP A 159 -19.92 -6.47 21.42
CA ASP A 159 -18.56 -6.15 21.89
C ASP A 159 -17.60 -6.00 20.69
N ILE A 160 -17.74 -6.89 19.70
CA ILE A 160 -16.96 -6.87 18.46
C ILE A 160 -17.29 -5.64 17.64
N GLN A 161 -18.58 -5.35 17.47
CA GLN A 161 -19.05 -4.16 16.76
C GLN A 161 -18.60 -2.85 17.42
N GLU A 162 -18.50 -2.83 18.75
CA GLU A 162 -17.93 -1.70 19.47
C GLU A 162 -16.43 -1.55 19.19
N PHE A 163 -15.65 -2.64 19.22
CA PHE A 163 -14.21 -2.60 18.92
C PHE A 163 -13.95 -2.21 17.46
N VAL A 164 -14.73 -2.72 16.51
CA VAL A 164 -14.75 -2.26 15.12
C VAL A 164 -15.00 -0.75 15.06
N GLY A 165 -15.88 -0.23 15.92
CA GLY A 165 -16.11 1.20 16.05
C GLY A 165 -14.89 1.99 16.55
N VAL A 166 -14.16 1.46 17.52
CA VAL A 166 -12.88 2.02 17.97
C VAL A 166 -11.86 2.02 16.83
N VAL A 167 -11.76 0.92 16.07
CA VAL A 167 -10.83 0.78 14.96
C VAL A 167 -11.10 1.79 13.84
N ARG A 168 -12.39 2.00 13.51
CA ARG A 168 -12.85 3.02 12.55
C ARG A 168 -12.79 4.45 13.10
N GLY A 169 -12.44 4.66 14.37
CA GLY A 169 -12.31 5.98 14.98
C GLY A 169 -13.64 6.63 15.38
N ARG A 170 -14.72 5.85 15.56
CA ARG A 170 -15.99 6.37 16.10
C ARG A 170 -15.76 6.88 17.52
N LYS A 171 -16.17 8.12 17.82
CA LYS A 171 -16.14 8.69 19.18
C LYS A 171 -17.22 8.03 20.05
N ALA A 172 -16.95 7.86 21.34
CA ALA A 172 -17.81 7.16 22.30
C ALA A 172 -19.26 7.71 22.41
N GLN A 173 -19.50 8.95 21.96
CA GLN A 173 -20.82 9.61 21.99
C GLN A 173 -21.57 9.63 20.65
N SER A 174 -21.14 8.89 19.63
CA SER A 174 -21.82 8.87 18.34
C SER A 174 -23.02 7.91 18.33
N SER A 175 -24.09 8.29 19.05
CA SER A 175 -25.40 7.65 18.92
C SER A 175 -26.10 8.20 17.68
N ARG A 176 -25.91 7.54 16.53
CA ARG A 176 -26.68 7.59 15.27
C ARG A 176 -26.09 6.44 14.45
N GLY A 177 -26.73 5.27 14.36
CA GLY A 177 -28.01 5.04 13.68
C GLY A 177 -27.66 4.40 12.33
N HIS A 178 -28.05 3.14 12.13
CA HIS A 178 -27.92 2.44 10.84
C HIS A 178 -28.41 3.32 9.68
N ALA A 179 -27.54 3.59 8.71
CA ALA A 179 -27.81 3.62 7.27
C ALA A 179 -26.52 4.05 6.56
N ASP A 180 -26.05 3.18 5.66
CA ASP A 180 -25.12 3.44 4.55
C ASP A 180 -23.73 4.03 4.89
N ASP A 181 -22.69 3.18 4.87
CA ASP A 181 -21.30 3.63 4.94
C ASP A 181 -20.44 2.95 3.86
N GLU A 182 -20.43 3.56 2.66
CA GLU A 182 -19.19 3.66 1.90
C GLU A 182 -18.18 4.49 2.72
N PRO A 183 -16.89 4.12 2.79
CA PRO A 183 -15.95 4.76 3.70
C PRO A 183 -15.68 6.21 3.30
N ALA A 184 -16.22 7.15 4.09
CA ALA A 184 -15.94 8.58 3.98
C ALA A 184 -14.46 8.89 4.33
N LEU A 185 -13.76 9.52 3.39
CA LEU A 185 -12.39 10.00 3.57
C LEU A 185 -12.32 11.06 4.69
N SER A 186 -11.30 10.96 5.54
CA SER A 186 -10.99 11.95 6.60
C SER A 186 -11.02 13.40 6.06
N PRO A 187 -11.51 14.39 6.85
CA PRO A 187 -11.61 15.80 6.43
C PRO A 187 -10.30 16.39 5.89
N ALA A 188 -9.16 15.93 6.40
CA ALA A 188 -7.83 16.35 5.93
C ALA A 188 -7.51 15.82 4.53
N LYS A 189 -7.95 14.60 4.19
CA LYS A 189 -7.81 14.02 2.85
C LYS A 189 -8.81 14.64 1.86
N ALA A 190 -10.04 14.94 2.31
CA ALA A 190 -11.04 15.64 1.50
C ALA A 190 -10.58 17.07 1.12
N ALA A 191 -9.99 17.81 2.06
CA ALA A 191 -9.43 19.14 1.78
C ALA A 191 -8.25 19.08 0.78
N LYS A 192 -7.38 18.08 0.91
CA LYS A 192 -6.22 17.90 0.01
C LYS A 192 -6.65 17.49 -1.40
N LYS A 193 -7.68 16.64 -1.54
CA LYS A 193 -8.28 16.25 -2.82
C LYS A 193 -8.97 17.44 -3.51
N ALA A 194 -9.76 18.21 -2.77
CA ALA A 194 -10.43 19.41 -3.30
C ALA A 194 -9.43 20.49 -3.74
N ALA A 195 -8.30 20.64 -3.04
CA ALA A 195 -7.23 21.56 -3.44
C ALA A 195 -6.50 21.09 -4.71
N ALA A 196 -6.29 19.79 -4.86
CA ALA A 196 -5.68 19.20 -6.07
C ALA A 196 -6.58 19.32 -7.30
N GLU A 197 -7.89 19.07 -7.14
CA GLU A 197 -8.89 19.18 -8.22
C GLU A 197 -9.07 20.63 -8.68
N ARG A 198 -9.04 21.60 -7.77
CA ARG A 198 -9.07 23.04 -8.12
C ARG A 198 -7.84 23.46 -8.92
N ARG A 199 -6.64 23.00 -8.53
CA ARG A 199 -5.38 23.28 -9.27
C ARG A 199 -5.39 22.65 -10.67
N ALA A 200 -5.95 21.45 -10.81
CA ALA A 200 -6.10 20.79 -12.12
C ALA A 200 -7.10 21.51 -13.04
N ALA A 201 -8.23 21.99 -12.49
CA ALA A 201 -9.23 22.74 -13.24
C ALA A 201 -8.74 24.12 -13.70
N GLU A 202 -7.88 24.77 -12.90
CA GLU A 202 -7.29 26.07 -13.25
C GLU A 202 -6.21 25.94 -14.33
N ALA A 203 -5.42 24.86 -14.32
CA ALA A 203 -4.47 24.54 -15.38
C ALA A 203 -5.17 24.22 -16.72
N ALA A 204 -6.31 23.53 -16.69
CA ALA A 204 -7.09 23.19 -17.88
C ALA A 204 -7.75 24.42 -18.55
N LYS A 205 -8.14 25.45 -17.76
CA LYS A 205 -8.69 26.70 -18.30
C LYS A 205 -7.66 27.57 -19.02
N LYS A 206 -6.38 27.50 -18.64
CA LYS A 206 -5.29 28.28 -19.28
C LYS A 206 -4.85 27.74 -20.65
N GLY A 207 -5.18 26.49 -20.97
CA GLY A 207 -4.81 25.84 -22.25
C GLY A 207 -5.79 26.03 -23.41
N LYS A 208 -6.99 26.60 -23.18
CA LYS A 208 -8.07 26.65 -24.17
C LYS A 208 -8.53 28.09 -24.46
N GLY A 209 -7.60 28.92 -24.91
CA GLY A 209 -7.86 30.31 -25.31
C GLY A 209 -6.96 30.72 -26.47
N GLY A 210 -7.16 30.14 -27.65
CA GLY A 210 -6.39 30.50 -28.83
C GLY A 210 -6.93 29.94 -30.14
N LYS A 211 -7.58 30.83 -30.89
CA LYS A 211 -7.82 30.79 -32.35
C LYS A 211 -9.14 30.19 -32.85
N ALA A 212 -10.14 31.06 -32.94
CA ALA A 212 -11.25 30.97 -33.88
C ALA A 212 -10.92 31.76 -35.16
N GLY A 213 -11.40 31.27 -36.31
CA GLY A 213 -11.68 32.09 -37.50
C GLY A 213 -11.00 31.64 -38.78
N GLY A 214 -11.80 31.17 -39.76
CA GLY A 214 -11.39 31.13 -41.16
C GLY A 214 -12.01 30.02 -42.01
N LYS A 215 -13.20 30.28 -42.55
CA LYS A 215 -14.02 29.45 -43.46
C LYS A 215 -13.33 29.10 -44.80
N GLY A 216 -13.62 27.91 -45.31
CA GLY A 216 -14.17 27.73 -46.65
C GLY A 216 -13.26 27.16 -47.75
N GLY A 217 -13.80 26.21 -48.53
CA GLY A 217 -13.43 26.07 -49.95
C GLY A 217 -13.03 24.67 -50.41
N LYS A 218 -13.93 24.07 -51.20
CA LYS A 218 -13.88 22.78 -51.91
C LYS A 218 -12.63 22.49 -52.77
N SER A 219 -12.41 21.18 -52.93
CA SER A 219 -12.08 20.42 -54.16
C SER A 219 -10.68 20.42 -54.78
N ALA A 220 -10.39 19.24 -55.36
CA ALA A 220 -9.49 18.93 -56.47
C ALA A 220 -8.05 18.48 -56.13
N ARG A 221 -7.80 17.18 -56.39
CA ARG A 221 -6.52 16.70 -56.95
C ARG A 221 -6.37 17.31 -58.36
N PRO A 222 -5.14 17.63 -58.79
CA PRO A 222 -4.35 16.62 -59.51
C PRO A 222 -2.83 16.70 -59.24
N ALA A 223 -2.11 15.67 -59.70
CA ALA A 223 -0.65 15.64 -59.90
C ALA A 223 -0.32 16.05 -61.37
N PRO A 224 0.93 15.98 -61.89
CA PRO A 224 2.29 16.12 -61.34
C PRO A 224 3.15 17.12 -62.19
N ARG A 225 4.51 17.06 -62.07
CA ARG A 225 5.61 17.62 -62.91
C ARG A 225 6.19 18.95 -62.39
N THR A 226 7.49 19.25 -62.38
CA THR A 226 8.72 18.66 -62.95
C THR A 226 9.93 19.48 -62.46
N GLY A 227 11.10 18.84 -62.30
CA GLY A 227 12.45 19.44 -62.40
C GLY A 227 12.90 20.37 -61.25
N SER A 228 14.16 20.52 -60.90
CA SER A 228 15.45 20.10 -61.49
C SER A 228 16.54 20.48 -60.48
N GLY A 229 17.70 19.79 -60.52
CA GLY A 229 18.96 20.27 -59.92
C GLY A 229 19.37 19.51 -58.66
N ALA A 230 19.96 18.32 -58.75
CA ALA A 230 21.37 18.08 -59.03
C ALA A 230 22.34 18.78 -58.05
N LYS A 231 22.94 18.01 -57.13
CA LYS A 231 24.39 17.73 -57.14
C LYS A 231 24.78 16.64 -56.13
N GLN A 232 25.34 15.58 -56.69
CA GLN A 232 26.20 14.60 -56.03
C GLN A 232 27.43 15.25 -55.40
N ARG A 233 27.95 14.62 -54.34
CA ARG A 233 29.35 14.17 -54.11
C ARG A 233 29.53 14.04 -52.59
N SER A 234 30.30 13.13 -52.03
CA SER A 234 30.87 11.83 -52.39
C SER A 234 31.65 11.41 -51.14
N LYS A 235 31.62 10.11 -50.80
CA LYS A 235 32.67 9.32 -50.14
C LYS A 235 33.75 10.06 -49.32
N ARG A 236 33.99 9.62 -48.08
CA ARG A 236 35.11 8.70 -47.81
C ARG A 236 35.13 8.15 -46.38
N ARG A 237 35.41 6.85 -46.33
CA ARG A 237 36.00 6.11 -45.21
C ARG A 237 37.36 6.67 -44.81
N GLY A 238 37.70 6.51 -43.54
CA GLY A 238 39.05 6.17 -43.09
C GLY A 238 39.58 7.05 -41.96
N ARG A 239 39.62 6.52 -40.74
CA ARG A 239 40.88 6.12 -40.09
C ARG A 239 40.59 5.07 -39.02
#